data_AF-A0A963M6X5-F1
#
_entry.id   AF-A0A963M6X5-F1
#
_cell.length_a   1.000
_cell.length_b   1.000
_cell.length_c   1.000
_cell.angle_alpha   90.00
_cell.angle_beta   90.00
_cell.angle_gamma   90.00
#
_symmetry.space_group_name_H-M   'P 1'
#
loop_
_entity.id
_entity.type
_entity.pdbx_description
1 polymer ?
#
loop_
_entity_poly.entity_id
_entity_poly.type
_entity_poly.pdbx_seq_one_letter_code
_entity_poly.pdbx_strand_id
1 'polypeptide(L)'
;MNSDPNQRGRLRKAPENFLDQAGIRTVFAEGKRGRRDFIRNAFAAAVAGTAGGSALAQANPVPAEGGDPNILTLPPWSSTL
;
A
#
# COMPACT_ATOMS: atom_id res chain seq x y z
N MET A 1 -14.15 42.78 12.65
CA MET A 1 -13.37 41.90 13.55
C MET A 1 -12.19 41.35 12.75
N ASN A 2 -10.98 41.83 13.04
CA ASN A 2 -9.76 41.48 12.29
C ASN A 2 -9.21 40.17 12.86
N SER A 3 -9.10 39.11 12.05
CA SER A 3 -8.59 37.81 12.49
C SER A 3 -7.07 37.80 12.40
N ASP A 4 -6.39 37.62 13.53
CA ASP A 4 -4.93 37.54 13.60
C ASP A 4 -4.43 36.24 12.93
N PRO A 5 -3.60 36.29 11.88
CA PRO A 5 -3.14 35.09 11.15
C PRO A 5 -2.24 34.18 12.02
N ASN A 6 -1.79 34.67 13.17
CA ASN A 6 -1.01 33.90 14.16
C ASN A 6 -1.86 33.16 15.19
N GLN A 7 -3.19 33.23 15.11
CA GLN A 7 -4.07 32.52 16.03
C GLN A 7 -4.12 31.02 15.67
N ARG A 8 -3.12 30.27 16.11
CA ARG A 8 -3.05 28.81 15.93
C ARG A 8 -4.26 28.17 16.60
N GLY A 9 -5.03 27.39 15.85
CA GLY A 9 -6.15 26.62 16.40
C GLY A 9 -5.68 25.71 17.52
N ARG A 10 -6.46 25.62 18.61
CA ARG A 10 -6.09 24.80 19.78
C ARG A 10 -6.48 23.34 19.52
N LEU A 11 -5.49 22.44 19.48
CA LEU A 11 -5.74 20.99 19.40
C LEU A 11 -6.54 20.56 20.65
N ARG A 12 -7.68 19.89 20.44
CA ARG A 12 -8.49 19.31 21.52
C ARG A 12 -8.26 17.81 21.57
N LYS A 13 -8.21 17.25 22.78
CA LYS A 13 -8.18 15.78 22.98
C LYS A 13 -9.39 15.19 22.24
N ALA A 14 -9.16 14.13 21.45
CA ALA A 14 -10.24 13.42 20.81
C ALA A 14 -11.24 12.92 21.88
N PRO A 15 -12.56 12.97 21.63
CA PRO A 15 -13.53 12.38 22.52
C PRO A 15 -13.23 10.90 22.71
N GLU A 16 -13.20 10.43 23.95
CA GLU A 16 -13.08 9.00 24.23
C GLU A 16 -14.35 8.32 23.72
N ASN A 17 -14.21 7.31 22.86
CA ASN A 17 -15.31 6.66 22.14
C ASN A 17 -16.04 7.55 21.12
N PHE A 18 -15.31 8.24 20.23
CA PHE A 18 -15.90 8.97 19.10
C PHE A 18 -16.92 8.14 18.28
N LEU A 19 -16.70 6.83 18.18
CA LEU A 19 -17.68 5.87 17.67
C LEU A 19 -18.04 4.88 18.77
N ASP A 20 -19.34 4.71 18.99
CA ASP A 20 -19.87 3.59 19.75
C ASP A 20 -19.95 2.32 18.88
N GLN A 21 -20.38 1.20 19.46
CA GLN A 21 -20.41 -0.07 18.74
C GLN A 21 -21.36 -0.07 17.53
N ALA A 22 -22.42 0.74 17.58
CA ALA A 22 -23.32 0.96 16.46
C ALA A 22 -22.63 1.77 15.35
N GLY A 23 -21.95 2.86 15.70
CA GLY A 23 -21.19 3.69 14.77
C GLY A 23 -20.07 2.91 14.07
N ILE A 24 -19.38 2.03 14.79
CA ILE A 24 -18.38 1.12 14.20
C ILE A 24 -19.04 0.23 13.13
N ARG A 25 -20.18 -0.39 13.45
CA ARG A 25 -20.92 -1.23 12.49
C ARG A 25 -21.36 -0.45 11.25
N THR A 26 -21.82 0.79 11.42
CA THR A 26 -22.22 1.68 10.32
C THR A 26 -21.04 2.01 9.42
N VAL A 27 -19.88 2.40 9.97
CA VAL A 27 -18.67 2.69 9.19
C VAL A 27 -18.22 1.47 8.38
N PHE A 28 -18.28 0.27 8.96
CA PHE A 28 -18.00 -0.96 8.21
C PHE A 28 -19.03 -1.24 7.12
N ALA A 29 -20.32 -1.00 7.38
CA ALA A 29 -21.38 -1.20 6.39
C ALA A 29 -21.27 -0.22 5.21
N GLU A 30 -20.97 1.04 5.48
CA GLU A 30 -20.78 2.09 4.45
C GLU A 30 -19.46 1.90 3.70
N GLY A 31 -18.41 1.50 4.41
CA GLY A 31 -17.08 1.26 3.84
C GLY A 31 -17.08 0.18 2.75
N LYS A 32 -17.96 -0.83 2.87
CA LYS A 32 -18.10 -1.98 1.96
C LYS A 32 -18.31 -1.63 0.49
N ARG A 33 -18.79 -0.41 0.19
CA ARG A 33 -19.04 0.06 -1.19
C ARG A 33 -17.87 0.83 -1.79
N GLY A 34 -16.74 0.93 -1.08
CA GLY A 34 -15.57 1.68 -1.51
C GLY A 34 -14.58 0.89 -2.37
N ARG A 35 -13.61 1.60 -2.95
CA ARG A 35 -12.50 1.04 -3.74
C ARG A 35 -11.75 -0.09 -3.02
N ARG A 36 -11.61 0.00 -1.69
CA ARG A 36 -10.86 -0.97 -0.90
C ARG A 36 -11.55 -2.34 -0.84
N ASP A 37 -12.87 -2.35 -0.74
CA ASP A 37 -13.64 -3.59 -0.78
C ASP A 37 -13.67 -4.20 -2.19
N PHE A 38 -13.76 -3.37 -3.23
CA PHE A 38 -13.56 -3.83 -4.61
C PHE A 38 -12.19 -4.50 -4.80
N ILE A 39 -11.09 -3.88 -4.36
CA ILE A 39 -9.74 -4.46 -4.47
C ILE A 39 -9.62 -5.74 -3.65
N ARG A 40 -10.11 -5.76 -2.40
CA ARG A 40 -10.08 -6.97 -1.55
C ARG A 40 -10.85 -8.13 -2.20
N ASN A 41 -12.05 -7.87 -2.73
CA ASN A 41 -12.86 -8.88 -3.38
C ASN A 41 -12.26 -9.34 -4.72
N ALA A 42 -11.74 -8.41 -5.54
CA ALA A 42 -11.06 -8.74 -6.79
C ALA A 42 -9.82 -9.61 -6.56
N PHE A 43 -9.02 -9.27 -5.55
CA PHE A 43 -7.85 -10.06 -5.18
C PHE A 43 -8.23 -11.41 -4.59
N ALA A 44 -9.21 -11.47 -3.67
CA ALA A 44 -9.69 -12.72 -3.11
C ALA A 44 -10.27 -13.65 -4.19
N ALA A 45 -11.03 -13.11 -5.14
CA ALA A 45 -11.54 -13.86 -6.30
C ALA A 45 -10.40 -14.36 -7.20
N ALA A 46 -9.38 -13.53 -7.46
CA ALA A 46 -8.20 -13.95 -8.21
C ALA A 46 -7.46 -15.09 -7.50
N VAL A 47 -7.23 -14.98 -6.18
CA VAL A 47 -6.56 -16.01 -5.39
C VAL A 47 -7.38 -17.30 -5.30
N ALA A 48 -8.70 -17.20 -5.15
CA ALA A 48 -9.60 -18.37 -5.24
C ALA A 48 -9.51 -19.05 -6.62
N GLY A 49 -9.31 -18.27 -7.69
CA GLY A 49 -8.99 -18.78 -9.02
C GLY A 49 -7.61 -19.43 -9.15
N THR A 50 -6.66 -19.11 -8.26
CA THR A 50 -5.31 -19.72 -8.21
C THR A 50 -5.19 -20.95 -7.32
N ALA A 51 -6.27 -21.40 -6.66
CA ALA A 51 -6.23 -22.60 -5.83
C ALA A 51 -5.86 -23.90 -6.60
N GLY A 52 -5.75 -23.83 -7.94
CA GLY A 52 -5.22 -24.90 -8.80
C GLY A 52 -3.82 -24.68 -9.38
N GLY A 53 -3.12 -23.60 -9.01
CA GLY A 53 -1.79 -23.32 -9.56
C GLY A 53 -0.95 -22.50 -8.59
N SER A 54 0.09 -23.11 -8.06
CA SER A 54 1.21 -22.35 -7.51
C SER A 54 1.61 -21.32 -8.55
N ALA A 55 1.39 -20.04 -8.26
CA ALA A 55 2.11 -18.98 -8.94
C ALA A 55 3.58 -19.14 -8.52
N LEU A 56 4.27 -20.09 -9.16
CA LEU A 56 5.71 -20.13 -9.18
C LEU A 56 6.09 -18.77 -9.72
N ALA A 57 6.63 -17.90 -8.87
CA ALA A 57 7.33 -16.72 -9.34
C ALA A 57 8.24 -17.21 -10.46
N GLN A 58 7.92 -16.85 -11.70
CA GLN A 58 8.78 -17.17 -12.83
C GLN A 58 10.11 -16.52 -12.46
N ALA A 59 11.08 -17.36 -12.09
CA ALA A 59 12.44 -16.89 -11.90
C ALA A 59 12.81 -16.14 -13.18
N ASN A 60 13.52 -15.01 -13.01
CA ASN A 60 14.01 -14.25 -14.14
C ASN A 60 14.60 -15.24 -15.16
N PRO A 61 14.10 -15.30 -16.41
CA PRO A 61 14.53 -16.30 -17.39
C PRO A 61 16.02 -16.19 -17.74
N VAL A 62 16.67 -15.14 -17.23
CA VAL A 62 18.09 -14.89 -17.29
C VAL A 62 18.82 -15.81 -16.30
N PRO A 63 19.73 -16.69 -16.78
CA PRO A 63 20.64 -17.46 -15.92
C PRO A 63 21.41 -16.55 -14.96
N ALA A 64 21.94 -17.06 -13.85
CA ALA A 64 22.73 -16.25 -12.90
C ALA A 64 23.91 -15.49 -13.56
N GLU A 65 24.38 -15.99 -14.71
CA GLU A 65 25.44 -15.38 -15.54
C GLU A 65 24.91 -14.55 -16.74
N GLY A 66 23.61 -14.52 -17.01
CA GLY A 66 23.05 -14.04 -18.29
C GLY A 66 22.60 -12.57 -18.33
N GLY A 67 22.90 -11.78 -17.30
CA GLY A 67 22.53 -10.37 -17.25
C GLY A 67 23.44 -9.49 -18.12
N ASP A 68 23.02 -8.25 -18.39
CA ASP A 68 23.86 -7.30 -19.12
C ASP A 68 25.16 -7.03 -18.33
N PRO A 69 26.35 -7.26 -18.93
CA PRO A 69 27.62 -7.06 -18.24
C PRO A 69 27.82 -5.61 -17.79
N ASN A 70 27.22 -4.61 -18.43
CA ASN A 70 27.30 -3.21 -17.97
C ASN A 70 26.52 -2.94 -16.67
N ILE A 71 25.61 -3.83 -16.30
CA ILE A 71 24.84 -3.78 -15.05
C ILE A 71 25.50 -4.64 -13.98
N LEU A 72 26.04 -5.80 -14.37
CA LEU A 72 26.65 -6.75 -13.45
C LEU A 72 28.10 -6.41 -13.10
N THR A 73 28.81 -5.69 -13.97
CA THR A 73 30.21 -5.31 -13.77
C THR A 73 30.34 -3.81 -13.62
N LEU A 74 31.04 -3.38 -12.56
CA LEU A 74 31.27 -1.95 -12.32
C LEU A 74 32.34 -1.44 -13.30
N PRO A 75 32.11 -0.30 -13.95
CA PRO A 75 33.15 0.31 -14.77
C PRO A 75 34.27 0.91 -13.89
N PRO A 76 35.47 1.11 -14.45
CA PRO A 76 36.66 1.57 -13.70
C PRO A 76 36.48 2.89 -12.94
N TRP A 77 35.60 3.77 -13.42
CA TRP A 77 35.30 5.08 -12.82
C TRP A 77 34.26 5.03 -11.69
N SER A 78 33.74 3.85 -11.33
CA SER A 78 32.80 3.73 -10.21
C SER A 78 33.45 3.82 -8.83
N SER A 79 34.78 3.66 -8.74
CA SER A 79 35.53 3.64 -7.47
C SER A 79 36.62 4.71 -7.39
N THR A 80 36.76 5.54 -8.43
CA THR A 80 37.76 6.61 -8.48
C THR A 80 37.03 7.95 -8.30
N LEU A 81 37.42 8.70 -7.26
CA LEU A 81 36.99 10.07 -6.98
C LEU A 81 37.79 11.06 -7.81
#